data_AF-A0A6I0FB70-F1
#
_entry.id   AF-A0A6I0FB70-F1
#
_cell.length_a   1.000
_cell.length_b   1.000
_cell.length_c   1.000
_cell.angle_alpha   90.00
_cell.angle_beta   90.00
_cell.angle_gamma   90.00
#
_symmetry.space_group_name_H-M   'P 1'
#
loop_
_entity.id
_entity.type
_entity.pdbx_description
1 polymer ?
#
loop_
_entity_poly.entity_id
_entity_poly.type
_entity_poly.pdbx_seq_one_letter_code
_entity_poly.pdbx_strand_id
1 'polypeptide(L)'
;MVNSNICIVLSIIFNEEILLVDNKQRKALNIQNIIISSFTKEDVNSFIQIHVENLFSESEFSKIYLAERFNYLLKNEDAVTVSAKNSNGKMLGLVYGGLEGYKDKMNKYIMKKIALSFFRKPYLLFGEEFIYKYKSAFKKIPAKIKNIITKHDNVTKSLKTQYQPPGPILRLTGIAVLEEYSHLGIGKQLLAGYEMAAKERNYRSIILETPETNIRAIKFYEKFGWKNYINDNGNMGKVYYYKLIPENYGRK
;
A
#
# COMPACT_ATOMS: atom_id res chain seq x y z
N MET A 1 54.15 -6.41 -31.64
CA MET A 1 52.96 -7.19 -31.26
C MET A 1 52.22 -6.42 -30.18
N VAL A 2 51.31 -5.52 -30.58
CA VAL A 2 50.55 -4.66 -29.66
C VAL A 2 49.10 -5.13 -29.66
N ASN A 3 48.69 -5.66 -28.50
CA ASN A 3 47.35 -5.61 -27.90
C ASN A 3 46.12 -6.04 -28.70
N SER A 4 45.95 -7.35 -28.94
CA SER A 4 44.62 -7.94 -29.21
C SER A 4 43.67 -7.86 -27.99
N ASN A 5 44.17 -7.66 -26.78
CA ASN A 5 43.35 -7.59 -25.57
C ASN A 5 42.60 -6.27 -25.39
N ILE A 6 43.02 -5.18 -26.05
CA ILE A 6 42.35 -3.87 -25.94
C ILE A 6 41.07 -3.84 -26.80
N CYS A 7 41.03 -4.53 -27.94
CA CYS A 7 39.85 -4.60 -28.81
C CYS A 7 38.65 -5.31 -28.15
N ILE A 8 38.89 -6.34 -27.33
CA ILE A 8 37.82 -7.12 -26.70
C ILE A 8 37.14 -6.30 -25.58
N VAL A 9 37.93 -5.57 -24.78
CA VAL A 9 37.40 -4.75 -23.69
C VAL A 9 36.56 -3.57 -24.21
N LEU A 10 36.99 -2.93 -25.31
CA LEU A 10 36.22 -1.86 -25.94
C LEU A 10 34.89 -2.34 -26.53
N SER A 11 34.84 -3.56 -27.10
CA SER A 11 33.60 -4.14 -27.64
C SER A 11 32.57 -4.48 -26.56
N ILE A 12 33.02 -4.93 -25.39
CA ILE A 12 32.13 -5.22 -24.25
C ILE A 12 31.54 -3.93 -23.67
N ILE A 13 32.36 -2.90 -23.46
CA ILE A 13 31.90 -1.61 -22.92
C ILE A 13 30.90 -0.94 -23.87
N PHE A 14 31.17 -0.99 -25.18
CA PHE A 14 30.28 -0.40 -26.18
C PHE A 14 28.93 -1.12 -26.27
N ASN A 15 28.89 -2.45 -26.10
CA ASN A 15 27.64 -3.22 -26.06
C ASN A 15 26.82 -2.93 -24.80
N GLU A 16 27.45 -2.74 -23.63
CA GLU A 16 26.73 -2.37 -22.41
C GLU A 16 26.12 -0.96 -22.51
N GLU A 17 26.84 0.01 -23.09
CA GLU A 17 26.30 1.36 -23.30
C GLU A 17 25.12 1.38 -24.28
N ILE A 18 25.20 0.63 -25.39
CA ILE A 18 24.09 0.50 -26.35
C ILE A 18 22.85 -0.12 -25.68
N LEU A 19 23.04 -1.18 -24.87
CA LEU A 19 21.94 -1.83 -24.13
C LEU A 19 21.29 -0.89 -23.09
N LEU A 20 22.08 -0.03 -22.44
CA LEU A 20 21.57 0.94 -21.47
C LEU A 20 20.78 2.08 -22.14
N VAL A 21 21.24 2.56 -23.30
CA VAL A 21 20.54 3.61 -24.07
C VAL A 21 19.22 3.08 -24.63
N ASP A 22 19.20 1.87 -25.18
CA ASP A 22 17.98 1.24 -25.70
C ASP A 22 16.98 0.98 -24.56
N ASN A 23 17.44 0.54 -23.38
CA ASN A 23 16.56 0.37 -22.21
C ASN A 23 15.93 1.69 -21.72
N LYS A 24 16.69 2.80 -21.73
CA LYS A 24 16.17 4.10 -21.30
C LYS A 24 15.16 4.67 -22.29
N GLN A 25 15.42 4.52 -23.60
CA GLN A 25 14.49 4.94 -24.65
C GLN A 25 13.22 4.07 -24.68
N ARG A 26 13.34 2.75 -24.53
CA ARG A 26 12.18 1.85 -24.39
C ARG A 26 11.36 2.16 -23.15
N LYS A 27 11.99 2.45 -22.00
CA LYS A 27 11.28 2.92 -20.80
C LYS A 27 10.54 4.22 -21.05
N ALA A 28 11.13 5.17 -21.76
CA ALA A 28 10.48 6.44 -22.09
C ALA A 28 9.29 6.28 -23.04
N LEU A 29 9.40 5.43 -24.08
CA LEU A 29 8.30 5.11 -24.99
C LEU A 29 7.13 4.39 -24.29
N ASN A 30 7.41 3.53 -23.30
CA ASN A 30 6.38 2.81 -22.56
C ASN A 30 5.58 3.69 -21.57
N ILE A 31 6.07 4.89 -21.22
CA ILE A 31 5.37 5.81 -20.30
C ILE A 31 4.16 6.48 -20.94
N GLN A 32 4.15 6.64 -22.27
CA GLN A 32 3.11 7.41 -22.96
C GLN A 32 1.72 6.73 -22.94
N ASN A 33 1.64 5.47 -22.52
CA ASN A 33 0.40 4.68 -22.49
C ASN A 33 0.05 4.15 -21.09
N ILE A 34 0.21 4.98 -20.05
CA ILE A 34 -0.23 4.64 -18.70
C ILE A 34 -1.69 5.04 -18.51
N ILE A 35 -2.53 4.06 -18.21
CA ILE A 35 -3.97 4.22 -17.98
C ILE A 35 -4.23 4.17 -16.48
N ILE A 36 -4.85 5.22 -15.93
CA ILE A 36 -5.31 5.26 -14.54
C ILE A 36 -6.76 4.78 -14.49
N SER A 37 -7.03 3.74 -13.71
CA SER A 37 -8.38 3.14 -13.61
C SER A 37 -8.60 2.44 -12.26
N SER A 38 -9.85 2.13 -11.93
CA SER A 38 -10.19 1.32 -10.75
C SER A 38 -9.76 -0.15 -10.91
N PHE A 39 -9.73 -0.90 -9.80
CA PHE A 39 -9.42 -2.32 -9.85
C PHE A 39 -10.53 -3.10 -10.56
N THR A 40 -10.14 -4.17 -11.24
CA THR A 40 -10.97 -5.11 -11.99
C THR A 40 -10.60 -6.54 -11.57
N LYS A 41 -11.42 -7.56 -11.84
CA LYS A 41 -11.12 -8.92 -11.33
C LYS A 41 -9.81 -9.48 -11.90
N GLU A 42 -9.47 -9.03 -13.09
CA GLU A 42 -8.30 -9.42 -13.88
C GLU A 42 -6.99 -8.93 -13.23
N ASP A 43 -7.07 -7.93 -12.34
CA ASP A 43 -5.91 -7.30 -11.70
C ASP A 43 -5.31 -8.10 -10.53
N VAL A 44 -5.96 -9.18 -10.07
CA VAL A 44 -5.59 -9.88 -8.84
C VAL A 44 -4.13 -10.35 -8.83
N ASN A 45 -3.64 -10.85 -9.96
CA ASN A 45 -2.27 -11.37 -10.06
C ASN A 45 -1.25 -10.25 -9.97
N SER A 46 -1.47 -9.13 -10.67
CA SER A 46 -0.58 -7.96 -10.59
C SER A 46 -0.65 -7.29 -9.20
N PHE A 47 -1.83 -7.25 -8.58
CA PHE A 47 -1.97 -6.78 -7.21
C PHE A 47 -1.12 -7.61 -6.23
N ILE A 48 -1.17 -8.94 -6.33
CA ILE A 48 -0.37 -9.84 -5.49
C ILE A 48 1.12 -9.63 -5.77
N GLN A 49 1.52 -9.60 -7.04
CA GLN A 49 2.92 -9.38 -7.45
C GLN A 49 3.48 -8.10 -6.83
N ILE A 50 2.81 -6.96 -7.03
CA ILE A 50 3.26 -5.67 -6.52
C ILE A 50 3.44 -5.69 -5.00
N HIS A 51 2.54 -6.35 -4.26
CA HIS A 51 2.64 -6.45 -2.81
C HIS A 51 3.78 -7.36 -2.35
N VAL A 52 4.01 -8.49 -3.02
CA VAL A 52 5.12 -9.39 -2.70
C VAL A 52 6.46 -8.70 -2.97
N GLU A 53 6.61 -7.99 -4.08
CA GLU A 53 7.87 -7.31 -4.38
C GLU A 53 8.19 -6.16 -3.41
N ASN A 54 7.19 -5.55 -2.78
CA ASN A 54 7.37 -4.33 -1.98
C ASN A 54 7.18 -4.52 -0.46
N LEU A 55 6.30 -5.42 -0.04
CA LEU A 55 5.70 -5.36 1.31
C LEU A 55 5.50 -6.74 1.98
N PHE A 56 5.49 -7.83 1.23
CA PHE A 56 5.16 -9.17 1.73
C PHE A 56 6.19 -10.18 1.23
N SER A 57 6.37 -11.25 1.97
CA SER A 57 7.17 -12.39 1.51
C SER A 57 6.47 -13.18 0.42
N GLU A 58 7.25 -13.91 -0.39
CA GLU A 58 6.74 -14.78 -1.44
C GLU A 58 6.28 -16.16 -0.91
N SER A 59 5.33 -16.16 0.02
CA SER A 59 4.73 -17.40 0.53
C SER A 59 3.34 -17.67 -0.03
N GLU A 60 2.93 -18.94 0.00
CA GLU A 60 1.56 -19.33 -0.33
C GLU A 60 0.54 -18.62 0.58
N PHE A 61 0.85 -18.47 1.86
CA PHE A 61 0.00 -17.74 2.82
C PHE A 61 -0.17 -16.27 2.42
N SER A 62 0.92 -15.57 2.10
CA SER A 62 0.88 -14.18 1.65
C SER A 62 0.05 -14.02 0.37
N LYS A 63 0.22 -14.93 -0.61
CA LYS A 63 -0.56 -14.93 -1.85
C LYS A 63 -2.07 -15.11 -1.58
N ILE A 64 -2.46 -16.05 -0.71
CA ILE A 64 -3.87 -16.25 -0.30
C ILE A 64 -4.42 -15.01 0.42
N TYR A 65 -3.66 -14.48 1.39
CA TYR A 65 -4.07 -13.29 2.16
C TYR A 65 -4.29 -12.08 1.24
N LEU A 66 -3.41 -11.85 0.27
CA LEU A 66 -3.50 -10.76 -0.68
C LEU A 66 -4.66 -10.95 -1.67
N ALA A 67 -4.92 -12.17 -2.13
CA ALA A 67 -6.09 -12.48 -2.96
C ALA A 67 -7.41 -12.16 -2.23
N GLU A 68 -7.54 -12.56 -0.97
CA GLU A 68 -8.74 -12.25 -0.17
C GLU A 68 -8.86 -10.75 0.16
N ARG A 69 -7.74 -10.07 0.38
CA ARG A 69 -7.72 -8.60 0.50
C ARG A 69 -8.24 -7.94 -0.78
N PHE A 70 -7.76 -8.38 -1.93
CA PHE A 70 -8.19 -7.87 -3.23
C PHE A 70 -9.70 -8.07 -3.43
N ASN A 71 -10.19 -9.29 -3.15
CA ASN A 71 -11.62 -9.61 -3.22
C ASN A 71 -12.47 -8.75 -2.27
N TYR A 72 -11.97 -8.42 -1.09
CA TYR A 72 -12.66 -7.51 -0.17
C TYR A 72 -12.76 -6.09 -0.75
N LEU A 73 -11.66 -5.58 -1.33
CA LEU A 73 -11.62 -4.23 -1.93
C LEU A 73 -12.63 -4.10 -3.08
N LEU A 74 -12.77 -5.11 -3.93
CA LEU A 74 -13.74 -5.09 -5.04
C LEU A 74 -15.21 -5.13 -4.58
N LYS A 75 -15.49 -5.68 -3.39
CA LYS A 75 -16.86 -5.83 -2.87
C LYS A 75 -17.31 -4.68 -1.98
N ASN A 76 -16.37 -3.94 -1.41
CA ASN A 76 -16.67 -2.90 -0.44
C ASN A 76 -16.85 -1.56 -1.16
N GLU A 77 -18.08 -1.04 -1.17
CA GLU A 77 -18.41 0.24 -1.82
C GLU A 77 -17.63 1.42 -1.21
N ASP A 78 -17.31 1.36 0.08
CA ASP A 78 -16.49 2.35 0.77
C ASP A 78 -15.00 2.27 0.41
N ALA A 79 -14.57 1.23 -0.32
CA ALA A 79 -13.19 1.11 -0.76
C ALA A 79 -12.94 2.00 -1.98
N VAL A 80 -11.83 2.73 -1.92
CA VAL A 80 -11.29 3.46 -3.06
C VAL A 80 -10.08 2.68 -3.56
N THR A 81 -10.09 2.35 -4.84
CA THR A 81 -9.01 1.63 -5.51
C THR A 81 -8.64 2.35 -6.80
N VAL A 82 -7.35 2.61 -6.98
CA VAL A 82 -6.81 3.23 -8.20
C VAL A 82 -5.56 2.46 -8.60
N SER A 83 -5.46 2.16 -9.89
CA SER A 83 -4.36 1.43 -10.49
C SER A 83 -3.79 2.21 -11.67
N ALA A 84 -2.49 2.02 -11.91
CA ALA A 84 -1.82 2.46 -13.12
C ALA A 84 -1.51 1.22 -13.95
N LYS A 85 -1.97 1.18 -15.19
CA LYS A 85 -1.84 0.02 -16.10
C LYS A 85 -1.12 0.43 -17.38
N ASN A 86 -0.38 -0.48 -17.99
CA ASN A 86 0.13 -0.27 -19.36
C ASN A 86 -0.98 -0.54 -20.40
N SER A 87 -0.65 -0.35 -21.69
CA SER A 87 -1.56 -0.62 -22.82
C SER A 87 -2.06 -2.07 -22.89
N ASN A 88 -1.32 -3.02 -22.32
CA ASN A 88 -1.69 -4.44 -22.27
C ASN A 88 -2.57 -4.76 -21.05
N GLY A 89 -2.96 -3.76 -20.25
CA GLY A 89 -3.76 -3.93 -19.04
C GLY A 89 -2.99 -4.45 -17.82
N LYS A 90 -1.67 -4.67 -17.91
CA LYS A 90 -0.85 -5.07 -16.75
C LYS A 90 -0.74 -3.90 -15.78
N MET A 91 -1.09 -4.14 -14.52
CA MET A 91 -0.93 -3.14 -13.46
C MET A 91 0.55 -2.95 -13.10
N LEU A 92 1.01 -1.71 -13.14
CA LEU A 92 2.37 -1.25 -12.84
C LEU A 92 2.47 -0.65 -11.44
N GLY A 93 1.35 -0.18 -10.90
CA GLY A 93 1.26 0.42 -9.58
C GLY A 93 -0.18 0.53 -9.11
N LEU A 94 -0.34 0.72 -7.82
CA LEU A 94 -1.62 0.73 -7.14
C LEU A 94 -1.64 1.70 -5.97
N VAL A 95 -2.83 2.21 -5.67
CA VAL A 95 -3.15 2.83 -4.40
C VAL A 95 -4.57 2.43 -4.00
N TYR A 96 -4.76 2.12 -2.73
CA TYR A 96 -6.07 1.74 -2.23
C TYR A 96 -6.24 2.06 -0.75
N GLY A 97 -7.51 2.11 -0.36
CA GLY A 97 -7.92 2.36 1.00
C GLY A 97 -9.43 2.34 1.15
N GLY A 98 -9.93 2.93 2.23
CA GLY A 98 -11.36 3.00 2.50
C GLY A 98 -11.66 3.84 3.73
N LEU A 99 -12.94 3.97 4.07
CA LEU A 99 -13.41 4.73 5.24
C LEU A 99 -12.62 4.37 6.51
N GLU A 100 -12.38 5.34 7.39
CA GLU A 100 -11.66 5.06 8.64
C GLU A 100 -12.28 3.91 9.44
N GLY A 101 -11.43 2.99 9.92
CA GLY A 101 -11.85 1.74 10.55
C GLY A 101 -12.14 0.57 9.60
N TYR A 102 -12.14 0.77 8.27
CA TYR A 102 -12.39 -0.33 7.33
C TYR A 102 -11.35 -1.47 7.42
N LYS A 103 -10.12 -1.16 7.86
CA LYS A 103 -9.02 -2.13 8.01
C LYS A 103 -9.39 -3.28 8.95
N ASP A 104 -10.13 -3.00 10.01
CA ASP A 104 -10.56 -4.02 10.97
C ASP A 104 -11.65 -4.93 10.39
N LYS A 105 -12.62 -4.33 9.68
CA LYS A 105 -13.65 -5.07 8.92
C LYS A 105 -13.02 -5.98 7.86
N MET A 106 -12.07 -5.44 7.10
CA MET A 106 -11.30 -6.16 6.09
C MET A 106 -10.50 -7.31 6.71
N ASN A 107 -9.75 -7.07 7.78
CA ASN A 107 -8.99 -8.12 8.45
C ASN A 107 -9.92 -9.22 9.00
N LYS A 108 -11.06 -8.87 9.60
CA LYS A 108 -12.05 -9.85 10.06
C LYS A 108 -12.58 -10.72 8.91
N TYR A 109 -12.90 -10.11 7.77
CA TYR A 109 -13.32 -10.82 6.56
C TYR A 109 -12.23 -11.79 6.07
N ILE A 110 -11.00 -11.29 5.89
CA ILE A 110 -9.88 -12.09 5.37
C ILE A 110 -9.59 -13.26 6.31
N MET A 111 -9.54 -13.02 7.63
CA MET A 111 -9.27 -14.09 8.60
C MET A 111 -10.33 -15.18 8.58
N LYS A 112 -11.61 -14.84 8.40
CA LYS A 112 -12.68 -15.84 8.24
C LYS A 112 -12.46 -16.72 7.01
N LYS A 113 -12.02 -16.13 5.90
CA LYS A 113 -11.74 -16.85 4.64
C LYS A 113 -10.50 -17.73 4.74
N ILE A 114 -9.43 -17.21 5.32
CA ILE A 114 -8.20 -17.96 5.57
C ILE A 114 -8.45 -19.14 6.52
N ALA A 115 -9.20 -18.94 7.60
CA ALA A 115 -9.58 -20.02 8.51
C ALA A 115 -10.31 -21.15 7.77
N LEU A 116 -11.21 -20.82 6.84
CA LEU A 116 -11.88 -21.81 5.99
C LEU A 116 -10.89 -22.56 5.09
N SER A 117 -9.89 -21.87 4.53
CA SER A 117 -8.83 -22.47 3.72
C SER A 117 -7.94 -23.44 4.51
N PHE A 118 -7.72 -23.20 5.80
CA PHE A 118 -6.92 -24.10 6.65
C PHE A 118 -7.57 -25.47 6.86
N PHE A 119 -8.90 -25.57 6.83
CA PHE A 119 -9.57 -26.88 6.84
C PHE A 119 -9.24 -27.72 5.60
N ARG A 120 -8.83 -27.08 4.49
CA ARG A 120 -8.43 -27.76 3.24
C ARG A 120 -6.93 -27.94 3.12
N LYS A 121 -6.15 -27.05 3.75
CA LYS A 121 -4.68 -27.00 3.69
C LYS A 121 -4.08 -26.81 5.08
N PRO A 122 -4.14 -27.83 5.95
CA PRO A 122 -3.70 -27.70 7.35
C PRO A 122 -2.20 -27.40 7.48
N TYR A 123 -1.37 -27.79 6.49
CA TYR A 123 0.07 -27.52 6.49
C TYR A 123 0.41 -26.03 6.52
N LEU A 124 -0.49 -25.14 6.06
CA LEU A 124 -0.28 -23.69 6.09
C LEU A 124 -0.19 -23.12 7.52
N LEU A 125 -0.73 -23.82 8.53
CA LEU A 125 -0.64 -23.41 9.94
C LEU A 125 0.78 -23.56 10.51
N PHE A 126 1.59 -24.43 9.92
CA PHE A 126 2.96 -24.71 10.37
C PHE A 126 4.01 -23.89 9.63
N GLY A 127 3.61 -23.00 8.71
CA GLY A 127 4.54 -22.08 8.04
C GLY A 127 5.14 -21.08 9.02
N GLU A 128 6.46 -20.91 8.98
CA GLU A 128 7.21 -20.00 9.87
C GLU A 128 6.64 -18.58 9.86
N GLU A 129 6.15 -18.11 8.71
CA GLU A 129 5.55 -16.79 8.57
C GLU A 129 4.20 -16.64 9.27
N PHE A 130 3.35 -17.67 9.19
CA PHE A 130 2.07 -17.67 9.88
C PHE A 130 2.32 -17.58 11.38
N ILE A 131 3.24 -18.40 11.87
CA ILE A 131 3.66 -18.40 13.27
C ILE A 131 4.22 -17.01 13.62
N TYR A 132 5.20 -16.47 12.90
CA TYR A 132 5.80 -15.17 13.21
C TYR A 132 4.75 -14.04 13.27
N LYS A 133 3.91 -13.94 12.24
CA LYS A 133 2.94 -12.85 12.09
C LYS A 133 1.80 -12.93 13.10
N TYR A 134 1.33 -14.14 13.40
CA TYR A 134 0.14 -14.33 14.25
C TYR A 134 0.46 -14.76 15.68
N LYS A 135 1.67 -15.24 16.00
CA LYS A 135 2.09 -15.53 17.38
C LYS A 135 1.92 -14.32 18.28
N SER A 136 2.18 -13.11 17.78
CA SER A 136 1.92 -11.87 18.52
C SER A 136 0.43 -11.54 18.69
N ALA A 137 -0.40 -11.87 17.70
CA ALA A 137 -1.85 -11.68 17.75
C ALA A 137 -2.51 -12.65 18.75
N PHE A 138 -2.11 -13.94 18.71
CA PHE A 138 -2.60 -14.96 19.63
C PHE A 138 -2.16 -14.71 21.08
N LYS A 139 -0.93 -14.19 21.30
CA LYS A 139 -0.46 -13.78 22.64
C LYS A 139 -1.31 -12.66 23.27
N LYS A 140 -2.01 -11.84 22.46
CA LYS A 140 -2.87 -10.75 22.94
C LYS A 140 -4.30 -11.19 23.27
N ILE A 141 -4.73 -12.36 22.83
CA ILE A 141 -6.06 -12.91 23.12
C ILE A 141 -6.28 -13.14 24.63
N PRO A 142 -5.38 -13.83 25.37
CA PRO A 142 -5.57 -14.01 26.81
C PRO A 142 -5.53 -12.69 27.58
N ALA A 143 -4.70 -11.72 27.16
CA ALA A 143 -4.64 -10.40 27.79
C ALA A 143 -5.91 -9.55 27.58
N LYS A 144 -6.57 -9.65 26.41
CA LYS A 144 -7.86 -8.98 26.17
C LYS A 144 -9.00 -9.60 26.98
N ILE A 145 -9.03 -10.92 27.13
CA ILE A 145 -10.01 -11.62 27.96
C ILE A 145 -9.83 -11.24 29.44
N LYS A 146 -8.58 -11.16 29.90
CA LYS A 146 -8.26 -10.71 31.27
C LYS A 146 -8.66 -9.25 31.51
N ASN A 147 -8.44 -8.35 30.56
CA ASN A 147 -8.77 -6.92 30.68
C ASN A 147 -10.27 -6.60 30.57
N ILE A 148 -11.11 -7.49 30.03
CA ILE A 148 -12.58 -7.36 30.10
C ILE A 148 -13.07 -7.55 31.54
N ILE A 149 -12.30 -8.25 32.38
CA ILE A 149 -12.64 -8.54 33.78
C ILE A 149 -12.12 -7.46 34.74
N THR A 150 -11.15 -6.64 34.34
CA THR A 150 -10.40 -5.74 35.27
C THR A 150 -10.55 -4.23 35.01
N LYS A 151 -11.60 -3.76 34.35
CA LYS A 151 -11.71 -2.33 34.01
C LYS A 151 -12.63 -1.55 34.96
N HIS A 152 -12.11 -1.25 36.15
CA HIS A 152 -12.48 -0.04 36.89
C HIS A 152 -11.21 0.81 37.07
N ASP A 153 -11.36 2.08 36.72
CA ASP A 153 -10.52 3.23 37.03
C ASP A 153 -9.20 3.56 36.31
N ASN A 154 -9.12 4.89 36.16
CA ASN A 154 -7.99 5.77 35.96
C ASN A 154 -7.44 5.92 34.55
N VAL A 155 -7.82 7.02 33.89
CA VAL A 155 -6.85 7.83 33.12
C VAL A 155 -7.22 9.31 33.22
N THR A 156 -6.52 10.03 34.10
CA THR A 156 -6.31 11.47 33.97
C THR A 156 -5.40 11.69 32.76
N LYS A 157 -5.95 12.10 31.62
CA LYS A 157 -5.20 12.32 30.38
C LYS A 157 -4.93 13.82 30.22
N SER A 158 -3.65 14.17 30.16
CA SER A 158 -3.17 15.52 29.93
C SER A 158 -3.70 16.08 28.60
N LEU A 159 -4.22 17.30 28.66
CA LEU A 159 -4.78 18.05 27.54
C LEU A 159 -3.65 18.53 26.59
N LYS A 160 -3.07 17.63 25.81
CA LYS A 160 -2.50 18.04 24.51
C LYS A 160 -3.65 18.07 23.52
N THR A 161 -3.95 19.23 22.97
CA THR A 161 -4.97 19.40 21.94
C THR A 161 -4.57 18.61 20.70
N GLN A 162 -5.07 17.38 20.62
CA GLN A 162 -4.82 16.45 19.53
C GLN A 162 -5.52 16.97 18.27
N TYR A 163 -4.75 17.13 17.18
CA TYR A 163 -5.36 17.44 15.89
C TYR A 163 -6.11 16.21 15.38
N GLN A 164 -7.41 16.38 15.13
CA GLN A 164 -8.27 15.37 14.51
C GLN A 164 -8.65 15.85 13.12
N PRO A 165 -8.21 15.17 12.05
CA PRO A 165 -8.64 15.50 10.69
C PRO A 165 -10.17 15.44 10.58
N PRO A 166 -10.80 16.41 9.87
CA PRO A 166 -12.25 16.46 9.75
C PRO A 166 -12.79 15.26 8.99
N GLY A 167 -13.89 14.68 9.48
CA GLY A 167 -14.60 13.58 8.82
C GLY A 167 -15.59 14.05 7.74
N PRO A 168 -16.02 13.16 6.82
CA PRO A 168 -15.62 11.74 6.72
C PRO A 168 -14.14 11.57 6.33
N ILE A 169 -13.46 10.61 6.96
CA ILE A 169 -12.02 10.36 6.79
C ILE A 169 -11.80 9.14 5.90
N LEU A 170 -11.03 9.30 4.84
CA LEU A 170 -10.54 8.21 4.00
C LEU A 170 -9.16 7.77 4.46
N ARG A 171 -8.90 6.47 4.60
CA ARG A 171 -7.58 5.95 4.94
C ARG A 171 -6.89 5.33 3.74
N LEU A 172 -5.76 5.90 3.32
CA LEU A 172 -4.84 5.26 2.38
C LEU A 172 -4.09 4.13 3.10
N THR A 173 -4.25 2.91 2.61
CA THR A 173 -3.71 1.70 3.27
C THR A 173 -2.52 1.09 2.53
N GLY A 174 -2.49 1.20 1.21
CA GLY A 174 -1.36 0.76 0.42
C GLY A 174 -1.19 1.67 -0.80
N ILE A 175 0.06 2.03 -1.07
CA ILE A 175 0.50 2.61 -2.33
C ILE A 175 1.84 1.97 -2.69
N ALA A 176 1.96 1.51 -3.93
CA ALA A 176 3.17 0.88 -4.43
C ALA A 176 3.25 1.00 -5.94
N VAL A 177 4.46 1.05 -6.46
CA VAL A 177 4.77 1.00 -7.89
C VAL A 177 5.88 -0.03 -8.04
N LEU A 178 5.79 -0.90 -9.05
CA LEU A 178 6.87 -1.82 -9.40
C LEU A 178 8.17 -1.03 -9.58
N GLU A 179 9.26 -1.51 -8.99
CA GLU A 179 10.52 -0.74 -8.88
C GLU A 179 11.05 -0.33 -10.26
N GLU A 180 10.88 -1.19 -11.28
CA GLU A 180 11.30 -0.94 -12.66
C GLU A 180 10.58 0.24 -13.33
N TYR A 181 9.39 0.62 -12.83
CA TYR A 181 8.60 1.80 -13.25
C TYR A 181 8.57 2.91 -12.20
N SER A 182 9.41 2.82 -11.17
CA SER A 182 9.56 3.88 -10.19
C SER A 182 10.21 5.12 -10.80
N HIS A 183 10.08 6.27 -10.15
CA HIS A 183 10.58 7.57 -10.64
C HIS A 183 9.99 8.08 -11.97
N LEU A 184 9.02 7.38 -12.58
CA LEU A 184 8.32 7.79 -13.81
C LEU A 184 7.07 8.65 -13.54
N GLY A 185 6.89 9.13 -12.30
CA GLY A 185 5.71 9.92 -11.92
C GLY A 185 4.43 9.12 -11.66
N ILE A 186 4.44 7.78 -11.80
CA ILE A 186 3.27 6.92 -11.55
C ILE A 186 2.69 7.12 -10.15
N GLY A 187 3.53 7.16 -9.12
CA GLY A 187 3.09 7.41 -7.74
C GLY A 187 2.31 8.72 -7.58
N LYS A 188 2.73 9.78 -8.28
CA LYS A 188 2.01 11.07 -8.31
C LYS A 188 0.63 10.92 -8.94
N GLN A 189 0.53 10.22 -10.06
CA GLN A 189 -0.74 10.00 -10.77
C GLN A 189 -1.71 9.15 -9.94
N LEU A 190 -1.21 8.08 -9.31
CA LEU A 190 -1.99 7.25 -8.38
C LEU A 190 -2.55 8.09 -7.23
N LEU A 191 -1.70 8.89 -6.58
CA LEU A 191 -2.10 9.74 -5.45
C LEU A 191 -3.15 10.78 -5.87
N ALA A 192 -2.96 11.41 -7.04
CA ALA A 192 -3.93 12.35 -7.59
C ALA A 192 -5.29 11.69 -7.90
N GLY A 193 -5.29 10.49 -8.49
CA GLY A 193 -6.51 9.73 -8.73
C GLY A 193 -7.21 9.33 -7.43
N TYR A 194 -6.46 8.97 -6.39
CA TYR A 194 -6.99 8.65 -5.07
C TYR A 194 -7.63 9.88 -4.38
N GLU A 195 -6.98 11.04 -4.47
CA GLU A 195 -7.49 12.32 -3.98
C GLU A 195 -8.75 12.76 -4.73
N MET A 196 -8.81 12.54 -6.05
CA MET A 196 -9.98 12.81 -6.87
C MET A 196 -11.16 11.94 -6.45
N ALA A 197 -10.95 10.63 -6.30
CA ALA A 197 -11.98 9.71 -5.81
C ALA A 197 -12.45 10.06 -4.39
N ALA A 198 -11.54 10.53 -3.52
CA ALA A 198 -11.90 11.01 -2.19
C ALA A 198 -12.85 12.23 -2.27
N LYS A 199 -12.54 13.17 -3.17
CA LYS A 199 -13.34 14.37 -3.42
C LYS A 199 -14.72 14.03 -4.00
N GLU A 200 -14.79 13.15 -4.98
CA GLU A 200 -16.05 12.70 -5.61
C GLU A 200 -16.98 12.01 -4.61
N ARG A 201 -16.41 11.34 -3.60
CA ARG A 201 -17.15 10.65 -2.53
C ARG A 201 -17.36 11.49 -1.27
N ASN A 202 -17.12 12.80 -1.33
CA ASN A 202 -17.34 13.75 -0.24
C ASN A 202 -16.56 13.46 1.06
N TYR A 203 -15.38 12.85 0.96
CA TYR A 203 -14.46 12.79 2.10
C TYR A 203 -13.86 14.18 2.36
N ARG A 204 -13.69 14.54 3.63
CA ARG A 204 -13.10 15.84 4.03
C ARG A 204 -11.60 15.76 4.31
N SER A 205 -11.10 14.56 4.58
CA SER A 205 -9.67 14.33 4.74
C SER A 205 -9.27 12.93 4.32
N ILE A 206 -7.99 12.78 3.99
CA ILE A 206 -7.31 11.50 3.84
C ILE A 206 -6.25 11.39 4.91
N ILE A 207 -6.09 10.21 5.50
CA ILE A 207 -5.01 9.89 6.43
C ILE A 207 -4.22 8.67 5.97
N LEU A 208 -2.97 8.60 6.43
CA LEU A 208 -2.13 7.41 6.28
C LEU A 208 -1.14 7.29 7.43
N GLU A 209 -0.56 6.10 7.56
CA GLU A 209 0.56 5.82 8.45
C GLU A 209 1.68 5.11 7.66
N THR A 210 2.94 5.42 7.97
CA THR A 210 4.10 4.74 7.38
C THR A 210 5.16 4.50 8.48
N PRO A 211 6.00 3.44 8.39
CA PRO A 211 7.16 3.32 9.28
C PRO A 211 8.02 4.59 9.25
N GLU A 212 8.53 5.02 10.41
CA GLU A 212 9.48 6.14 10.50
C GLU A 212 10.77 5.87 9.71
N THR A 213 11.11 4.59 9.53
CA THR A 213 12.25 4.14 8.73
C THR A 213 12.02 4.22 7.22
N ASN A 214 10.78 4.43 6.76
CA ASN A 214 10.46 4.53 5.33
C ASN A 214 10.66 5.96 4.82
N ILE A 215 11.91 6.40 4.79
CA ILE A 215 12.31 7.76 4.42
C ILE A 215 11.86 8.12 2.98
N ARG A 216 11.84 7.14 2.06
CA ARG A 216 11.37 7.35 0.68
C ARG A 216 9.89 7.75 0.66
N ALA A 217 9.03 7.03 1.39
CA ALA A 217 7.61 7.34 1.46
C ALA A 217 7.34 8.66 2.19
N ILE A 218 8.05 8.93 3.28
CA ILE A 218 7.97 10.20 4.04
C ILE A 218 8.22 11.40 3.12
N LYS A 219 9.36 11.41 2.42
CA LYS A 219 9.70 12.48 1.46
C LYS A 219 8.69 12.58 0.33
N PHE A 220 8.17 11.45 -0.14
CA PHE A 220 7.14 11.41 -1.17
C PHE A 220 5.86 12.11 -0.70
N TYR A 221 5.35 11.81 0.49
CA TYR A 221 4.12 12.43 1.00
C TYR A 221 4.31 13.93 1.29
N GLU A 222 5.43 14.31 1.91
CA GLU A 222 5.75 15.72 2.19
C GLU A 222 5.83 16.55 0.91
N LYS A 223 6.48 16.00 -0.13
CA LYS A 223 6.55 16.62 -1.46
C LYS A 223 5.16 16.87 -2.07
N PHE A 224 4.17 16.06 -1.76
CA PHE A 224 2.79 16.20 -2.24
C PHE A 224 1.84 16.88 -1.24
N GLY A 225 2.39 17.64 -0.28
CA GLY A 225 1.65 18.53 0.59
C GLY A 225 0.92 17.85 1.75
N TRP A 226 1.28 16.61 2.06
CA TRP A 226 0.75 15.93 3.24
C TRP A 226 1.37 16.51 4.51
N LYS A 227 0.56 16.67 5.55
CA LYS A 227 0.97 17.23 6.83
C LYS A 227 1.07 16.14 7.88
N ASN A 228 2.17 16.12 8.64
CA ASN A 228 2.31 15.23 9.78
C ASN A 228 1.35 15.66 10.91
N TYR A 229 0.83 14.69 11.68
CA TYR A 229 0.11 14.96 12.92
C TYR A 229 0.41 13.92 13.99
N ILE A 230 0.20 14.28 15.26
CA ILE A 230 0.39 13.37 16.38
C ILE A 230 -0.86 12.53 16.57
N ASN A 231 -0.68 11.21 16.57
CA ASN A 231 -1.72 10.25 16.93
C ASN A 231 -1.30 9.52 18.21
N ASP A 232 -1.86 9.89 19.36
CA ASP A 232 -1.53 9.28 20.66
C ASP A 232 -1.95 7.82 20.76
N ASN A 233 -2.90 7.39 19.93
CA ASN A 233 -3.30 5.99 19.80
C ASN A 233 -2.51 5.27 18.69
N GLY A 234 -1.50 5.95 18.13
CA GLY A 234 -0.66 5.44 17.09
C GLY A 234 0.25 4.31 17.55
N ASN A 235 0.69 3.49 16.60
CA ASN A 235 1.69 2.48 16.86
C ASN A 235 3.07 3.15 16.98
N MET A 236 3.88 2.73 17.96
CA MET A 236 5.28 3.15 18.06
C MET A 236 6.04 2.84 16.75
N GLY A 237 6.97 3.71 16.37
CA GLY A 237 7.77 3.59 15.15
C GLY A 237 6.99 3.92 13.86
N LYS A 238 5.83 4.58 13.97
CA LYS A 238 5.04 5.08 12.84
C LYS A 238 4.96 6.59 12.86
N VAL A 239 4.95 7.17 11.66
CA VAL A 239 4.58 8.56 11.43
C VAL A 239 3.22 8.62 10.75
N TYR A 240 2.43 9.63 11.12
CA TYR A 240 1.05 9.80 10.70
C TYR A 240 0.92 11.06 9.86
N TYR A 241 0.26 10.93 8.71
CA TYR A 241 0.02 12.05 7.80
C TYR A 241 -1.46 12.21 7.53
N TYR A 242 -1.88 13.46 7.29
CA TYR A 242 -3.19 13.79 6.77
C TYR A 242 -3.08 14.77 5.59
N LYS A 243 -4.14 14.79 4.78
CA LYS A 243 -4.36 15.79 3.74
C LYS A 243 -5.83 16.18 3.73
N LEU A 244 -6.10 17.48 3.73
CA LEU A 244 -7.46 17.99 3.63
C LEU A 244 -7.92 17.92 2.18
N ILE A 245 -9.16 17.50 1.97
CA ILE A 245 -9.81 17.57 0.67
C ILE A 245 -10.52 18.92 0.58
N PRO A 246 -10.18 19.78 -0.39
CA PRO A 246 -10.84 21.06 -0.52
C PRO A 246 -12.32 20.83 -0.78
N GLU A 247 -13.17 21.53 -0.04
CA GLU A 247 -14.61 21.48 -0.24
C GLU A 247 -14.95 21.89 -1.67
N ASN A 248 -15.94 21.23 -2.25
CA ASN A 248 -16.56 21.69 -3.49
C ASN A 248 -17.35 22.96 -3.18
N TYR A 249 -16.66 24.10 -3.07
CA TYR A 249 -17.29 25.41 -3.03
C TYR A 249 -18.00 25.63 -4.38
N GLY A 250 -19.28 25.25 -4.45
CA GLY A 250 -20.21 25.68 -5.51
C GLY A 250 -19.97 25.11 -6.90
N ARG A 251 -20.53 23.92 -7.16
CA ARG A 251 -21.42 23.78 -8.33
C ARG A 251 -22.83 23.61 -7.76
N LYS A 252 -23.48 24.73 -7.48
CA LYS A 252 -24.94 24.76 -7.41
C LYS A 252 -25.48 24.86 -8.82
#